data_AF-A0A5F2HUM4-F1
#
_entry.id   AF-A0A5F2HUM4-F1
#
_cell.length_a   1.000
_cell.length_b   1.000
_cell.length_c   1.000
_cell.angle_alpha   90.00
_cell.angle_beta   90.00
_cell.angle_gamma   90.00
#
_symmetry.space_group_name_H-M   'P 1'
#
loop_
_entity.id
_entity.type
_entity.pdbx_description
1 polymer ?
#
loop_
_entity_poly.entity_id
_entity_poly.type
_entity_poly.pdbx_seq_one_letter_code
_entity_poly.pdbx_strand_id
1 'polypeptide(L)'
;SEETFGPVAPLFKFSTEQQVIEMANNTEFGLASYFFSRDVSKIFRVAEALEFGMVGVNTGLISTEVAPFGGIKQSGIGREGSKYGIDHYTEMKYIC
;
A
#
# COMPACT_ATOMS: atom_id res chain seq x y z
N SER A 1 -7.66 14.80 -2.82
CA SER A 1 -9.04 14.44 -2.43
C SER A 1 -9.08 14.30 -0.92
N GLU A 2 -10.20 14.61 -0.29
CA GLU A 2 -10.37 14.51 1.17
C GLU A 2 -10.90 13.11 1.55
N GLU A 3 -10.48 12.58 2.70
CA GLU A 3 -10.88 11.25 3.17
C GLU A 3 -12.27 11.32 3.83
N THR A 4 -13.26 10.67 3.22
CA THR A 4 -14.67 10.79 3.67
C THR A 4 -15.03 9.84 4.83
N PHE A 5 -14.29 8.74 5.04
CA PHE A 5 -14.57 7.69 6.03
C PHE A 5 -16.02 7.18 6.08
N GLY A 6 -16.76 7.30 4.96
CA GLY A 6 -18.14 6.83 4.81
C GLY A 6 -18.25 5.64 3.85
N PRO A 7 -19.42 4.98 3.78
CA PRO A 7 -19.67 3.85 2.89
C PRO A 7 -19.88 4.32 1.44
N VAL A 8 -18.86 4.95 0.85
CA VAL A 8 -18.88 5.53 -0.50
C VAL A 8 -17.72 4.97 -1.32
N ALA A 9 -18.01 4.51 -2.54
CA ALA A 9 -17.02 3.95 -3.46
C ALA A 9 -17.21 4.53 -4.87
N PRO A 10 -16.45 5.58 -5.25
CA PRO A 10 -16.53 6.11 -6.61
C PRO A 10 -15.94 5.13 -7.62
N LEU A 11 -16.60 4.98 -8.77
CA LEU A 11 -16.18 4.08 -9.85
C LEU A 11 -15.66 4.88 -11.03
N PHE A 12 -14.42 4.58 -11.43
CA PHE A 12 -13.77 5.22 -12.57
C PHE A 12 -13.40 4.16 -13.62
N LYS A 13 -13.71 4.45 -14.88
CA LYS A 13 -13.29 3.61 -16.00
C LYS A 13 -11.88 3.98 -16.43
N PHE A 14 -11.06 2.96 -16.71
CA PHE A 14 -9.76 3.09 -17.35
C PHE A 14 -9.69 2.17 -18.57
N SER A 15 -8.70 2.37 -19.43
CA SER A 15 -8.53 1.61 -20.68
C SER A 15 -7.19 0.89 -20.76
N THR A 16 -6.16 1.37 -20.04
CA THR A 16 -4.82 0.77 -20.07
C THR A 16 -4.26 0.58 -18.66
N GLU A 17 -3.31 -0.36 -18.52
CA GLU A 17 -2.56 -0.63 -17.29
C GLU A 17 -1.80 0.63 -16.83
N GLN A 18 -1.11 1.30 -17.75
CA GLN A 18 -0.38 2.55 -17.49
C GLN A 18 -1.32 3.64 -16.94
N GLN A 19 -2.48 3.84 -17.58
CA GLN A 19 -3.44 4.86 -17.17
C GLN A 19 -3.94 4.63 -15.75
N VAL A 20 -4.28 3.39 -15.39
CA VAL A 20 -4.81 3.12 -14.04
C VAL A 20 -3.74 3.24 -12.97
N ILE A 21 -2.49 2.91 -13.26
CA ILE A 21 -1.35 3.13 -12.33
C ILE A 21 -1.16 4.63 -12.10
N GLU A 22 -1.14 5.44 -13.16
CA GLU A 22 -1.01 6.90 -13.05
C GLU A 22 -2.17 7.52 -12.26
N MET A 23 -3.40 7.07 -12.53
CA MET A 23 -4.58 7.50 -11.76
C MET A 23 -4.48 7.11 -10.29
N ALA A 24 -4.01 5.88 -9.98
CA ALA A 24 -3.88 5.40 -8.61
C ALA A 24 -2.79 6.15 -7.84
N ASN A 25 -1.66 6.48 -8.48
CA ASN A 25 -0.54 7.17 -7.86
C ASN A 25 -0.75 8.69 -7.74
N ASN A 26 -1.70 9.27 -8.49
CA ASN A 26 -2.04 10.70 -8.46
C ASN A 26 -2.83 11.09 -7.20
N THR A 27 -2.18 10.93 -6.05
CA THR A 27 -2.68 11.27 -4.72
C THR A 27 -1.48 11.54 -3.80
N GLU A 28 -1.69 12.39 -2.80
CA GLU A 28 -0.71 12.68 -1.75
C GLU A 28 -0.61 11.54 -0.72
N PHE A 29 -1.52 10.57 -0.80
CA PHE A 29 -1.62 9.42 0.12
C PHE A 29 -1.12 8.13 -0.55
N GLY A 30 -0.70 7.16 0.26
CA GLY A 30 -0.13 5.89 -0.20
C GLY A 30 -0.17 4.81 0.88
N LEU A 31 -1.33 4.57 1.50
CA LEU A 31 -1.48 3.58 2.57
C LEU A 31 -1.61 2.15 2.03
N ALA A 32 -2.75 1.84 1.42
CA ALA A 32 -3.06 0.52 0.88
C ALA A 32 -3.66 0.63 -0.52
N SER A 33 -3.33 -0.32 -1.38
CA SER A 33 -3.95 -0.50 -2.70
C SER A 33 -4.35 -1.95 -2.92
N TYR A 34 -5.31 -2.17 -3.81
CA TYR A 34 -5.81 -3.50 -4.13
C TYR A 34 -6.06 -3.62 -5.63
N PHE A 35 -5.71 -4.77 -6.21
CA PHE A 35 -6.08 -5.05 -7.59
C PHE A 35 -6.27 -6.55 -7.83
N PHE A 36 -6.98 -6.86 -8.92
CA PHE A 36 -7.32 -8.21 -9.31
C PHE A 36 -6.80 -8.50 -10.72
N SER A 37 -6.09 -9.60 -10.88
CA SER A 37 -5.55 -10.06 -12.16
C SER A 37 -5.28 -11.56 -12.12
N ARG A 38 -5.43 -12.23 -13.27
CA ARG A 38 -5.00 -13.63 -13.46
C ARG A 38 -3.64 -13.74 -14.14
N ASP A 39 -3.16 -12.64 -14.73
CA ASP A 39 -1.85 -12.58 -15.38
C ASP A 39 -0.78 -12.29 -14.33
N VAL A 40 0.08 -13.28 -14.08
CA VAL A 40 1.17 -13.21 -13.09
C VAL A 40 2.20 -12.13 -13.44
N SER A 41 2.50 -11.95 -14.73
CA SER A 41 3.46 -10.91 -15.14
C SER A 41 2.89 -9.53 -14.86
N LYS A 42 1.58 -9.35 -15.07
CA LYS A 42 0.86 -8.12 -14.72
C LYS A 42 0.81 -7.90 -13.22
N ILE A 43 0.65 -8.96 -12.41
CA ILE A 43 0.65 -8.86 -10.95
C ILE A 43 1.93 -8.20 -10.46
N PHE A 44 3.09 -8.71 -10.86
CA PHE A 44 4.37 -8.14 -10.41
C PHE A 44 4.57 -6.71 -10.92
N ARG A 45 4.35 -6.44 -12.21
CA ARG A 45 4.50 -5.08 -12.77
C ARG A 45 3.62 -4.05 -12.08
N VAL A 46 2.34 -4.36 -11.85
CA VAL A 46 1.40 -3.43 -11.22
C VAL A 46 1.74 -3.27 -9.73
N ALA A 47 2.05 -4.36 -9.02
CA ALA A 47 2.38 -4.28 -7.60
C ALA A 47 3.63 -3.44 -7.32
N GLU A 48 4.66 -3.54 -8.17
CA GLU A 48 5.90 -2.76 -8.05
C GLU A 48 5.71 -1.28 -8.45
N ALA A 49 4.83 -0.99 -9.40
CA ALA A 49 4.59 0.37 -9.88
C ALA A 49 3.64 1.19 -8.99
N LEU A 50 2.87 0.54 -8.11
CA LEU A 50 1.95 1.20 -7.18
C LEU A 50 2.71 1.81 -6.01
N GLU A 51 2.55 3.12 -5.82
CA GLU A 51 3.22 3.90 -4.76
C GLU A 51 2.43 3.83 -3.45
N PHE A 52 2.36 2.62 -2.87
CA PHE A 52 1.62 2.35 -1.64
C PHE A 52 2.47 1.50 -0.69
N GLY A 53 2.29 1.69 0.62
CA GLY A 53 3.01 0.89 1.62
C GLY A 53 2.56 -0.58 1.65
N MET A 54 1.34 -0.86 1.21
CA MET A 54 0.76 -2.20 1.16
C MET A 54 -0.04 -2.41 -0.14
N VAL A 55 0.08 -3.60 -0.73
CA VAL A 55 -0.60 -3.98 -1.98
C VAL A 55 -1.28 -5.35 -1.82
N GLY A 56 -2.60 -5.39 -1.95
CA GLY A 56 -3.39 -6.62 -1.96
C GLY A 56 -3.64 -7.11 -3.39
N VAL A 57 -3.25 -8.35 -3.67
CA VAL A 57 -3.46 -8.99 -4.98
C VAL A 57 -4.53 -10.06 -4.85
N ASN A 58 -5.62 -9.94 -5.60
CA ASN A 58 -6.73 -10.91 -5.61
C ASN A 58 -7.40 -11.14 -4.24
N THR A 59 -7.32 -10.17 -3.34
CA THR A 59 -7.98 -10.17 -2.03
C THR A 59 -8.47 -8.77 -1.69
N GLY A 60 -9.55 -8.66 -0.93
CA GLY A 60 -10.00 -7.40 -0.32
C GLY A 60 -9.54 -7.22 1.13
N LEU A 61 -8.83 -8.21 1.70
CA LEU A 61 -8.37 -8.23 3.09
C LEU A 61 -6.90 -8.61 3.13
N ILE A 62 -6.07 -7.72 3.69
CA ILE A 62 -4.62 -7.90 3.83
C ILE A 62 -4.13 -7.72 5.28
N SER A 63 -5.03 -7.49 6.23
CA SER A 63 -4.66 -7.30 7.63
C SER A 63 -4.03 -8.56 8.22
N THR A 64 -2.83 -8.42 8.75
CA THR A 64 -2.13 -9.47 9.51
C THR A 64 -1.07 -8.83 10.40
N GLU A 65 -0.86 -9.42 11.57
CA GLU A 65 0.10 -9.00 12.58
C GLU A 65 1.56 -9.31 12.19
N VAL A 66 1.80 -10.25 11.27
CA VAL A 66 3.14 -10.72 10.91
C VAL A 66 3.77 -9.99 9.70
N ALA A 67 3.02 -9.14 9.01
CA ALA A 67 3.51 -8.33 7.89
C ALA A 67 3.61 -6.84 8.29
N PRO A 68 4.55 -6.07 7.73
CA PRO A 68 4.68 -4.65 8.06
C PRO A 68 3.45 -3.87 7.58
N PHE A 69 2.82 -3.14 8.50
CA PHE A 69 1.70 -2.27 8.23
C PHE A 69 2.16 -0.81 8.25
N GLY A 70 1.78 -0.02 7.25
CA GLY A 70 2.07 1.41 7.21
C GLY A 70 2.18 1.95 5.80
N GLY A 71 1.99 3.26 5.64
CA GLY A 71 1.94 3.92 4.34
C GLY A 71 3.25 4.56 3.90
N ILE A 72 3.19 5.22 2.74
CA ILE A 72 4.21 6.16 2.26
C ILE A 72 3.55 7.52 1.95
N LYS A 73 4.33 8.51 1.51
CA LYS A 73 3.87 9.89 1.27
C LYS A 73 3.26 10.48 2.55
N GLN A 74 2.10 11.13 2.47
CA GLN A 74 1.41 11.66 3.65
C GLN A 74 0.67 10.59 4.47
N SER A 75 0.68 9.32 4.05
CA SER A 75 0.05 8.23 4.80
C SER A 75 0.89 7.67 5.95
N GLY A 76 2.06 8.25 6.23
CA GLY A 76 2.83 7.97 7.43
C GLY A 76 4.30 7.65 7.19
N ILE A 77 5.02 7.51 8.29
CA ILE A 77 6.44 7.16 8.36
C ILE A 77 6.60 5.96 9.29
N GLY A 78 7.51 5.04 8.97
CA GLY A 78 7.72 3.82 9.74
C GLY A 78 6.76 2.69 9.37
N ARG A 79 6.79 1.61 10.15
CA ARG A 79 5.97 0.41 9.97
C ARG A 79 5.64 -0.18 11.34
N GLU A 80 4.41 -0.63 11.49
CA GLU A 80 3.92 -1.36 12.67
C GLU A 80 3.76 -2.85 12.35
N GLY A 81 3.65 -3.68 13.40
CA GLY A 81 3.56 -5.14 13.26
C GLY A 81 4.83 -5.78 12.69
N SER A 82 4.75 -7.06 12.35
CA SER A 82 5.88 -7.88 11.90
C SER A 82 7.10 -7.82 12.83
N LYS A 83 8.28 -8.18 12.31
CA LYS A 83 9.55 -7.96 13.01
C LYS A 83 9.99 -6.49 13.04
N TYR A 84 9.45 -5.62 12.18
CA TYR A 84 9.90 -4.22 12.06
C TYR A 84 9.23 -3.29 13.08
N GLY A 85 8.06 -3.66 13.60
CA GLY A 85 7.32 -2.81 14.54
C GLY A 85 8.08 -2.56 15.85
N ILE A 86 8.88 -3.54 16.30
CA ILE A 86 9.65 -3.40 17.55
C ILE A 86 10.75 -2.35 17.45
N ASP A 87 11.27 -2.09 16.25
CA ASP A 87 12.39 -1.16 16.05
C ASP A 87 12.02 0.27 16.48
N HIS A 88 10.75 0.66 16.40
CA HIS A 88 10.24 1.98 16.86
C HIS A 88 10.24 2.15 18.38
N TYR A 89 10.43 1.06 19.13
CA TYR A 89 10.39 1.04 20.60
C TYR A 89 11.73 0.62 21.22
N THR A 90 12.79 0.50 20.42
CA THR A 90 14.11 0.07 20.87
C THR A 90 15.18 1.09 20.50
N GLU A 91 16.25 1.13 21.29
CA GLU A 91 17.39 2.03 21.06
C GLU A 91 18.63 1.20 20.69
N MET A 92 19.17 1.44 19.49
CA MET A 92 20.41 0.79 19.07
C MET A 92 21.61 1.36 19.82
N LYS A 93 22.36 0.50 20.49
CA LYS A 93 23.57 0.88 21.24
C LYS A 93 24.75 0.01 20.81
N TYR A 94 25.77 0.65 20.25
CA TYR A 94 27.04 0.00 19.91
C TYR A 94 28.01 0.06 21.11
N ILE A 95 28.69 -1.05 21.40
CA ILE A 95 29.74 -1.17 22.42
C ILE A 95 30.90 -1.93 21.76
N CYS A 96 32.12 -1.40 21.89
CA CYS A 96 33.35 -1.99 21.36
C CYS A 96 34.08 -2.86 22.40
#